data_AF-V5RU32-F1
#
_entry.id   AF-V5RU32-F1
#
_cell.length_a   1.000
_cell.length_b   1.000
_cell.length_c   1.000
_cell.angle_alpha   90.00
_cell.angle_beta   90.00
_cell.angle_gamma   90.00
#
_symmetry.space_group_name_H-M   'P 1'
#
loop_
_entity.id
_entity.type
_entity.pdbx_description
1 polymer ?
#
loop_
_entity_poly.entity_id
_entity_poly.type
_entity_poly.pdbx_seq_one_letter_code
_entity_poly.pdbx_strand_id
1 'polypeptide(L)'
;MAKTLKQQRINRFLPAFTLVELTIVVIVIGLLAGLVSLSAASIQKSSRDTARDANVKILSTALEKYYRKNGEYPSVALMTSQDVATLKQKLGVVSASTFKLPLADDATKNSIVTSSPSPTRLLYSANTTNSTKNTQCQTSLTGYCDGYQLQYQKESDNSIVIAKSLHDTFTPVAGTATCAAGETQSGNTCTKTYAATYQSGTYSCPSGGTLSGTTCTNTYAATYHAAYYYCHYGETMNGSGSSATCTYPGTAQVCPSSSYSVQNIGGTNYCMKSLGTANTSSQCPSGTNYSYLNTNGTYNCYDRQPTGTYYWCNESGATLSGSTCTHPAVYSGSYYDCPSGGSLSGSTCTNTYTATQSSGYYYCADGGTLSGTTCTYTYTLP
;
A
#
# COMPACT_ATOMS: atom_id res chain seq x y z
N MET A 1 -74.33 -45.52 -43.20
CA MET A 1 -73.08 -46.09 -43.72
C MET A 1 -71.90 -45.26 -43.21
N ALA A 2 -71.24 -45.70 -42.14
CA ALA A 2 -70.09 -45.02 -41.56
C ALA A 2 -68.81 -45.81 -41.90
N LYS A 3 -67.88 -45.19 -42.62
CA LYS A 3 -66.54 -45.72 -42.89
C LYS A 3 -65.60 -45.24 -41.78
N THR A 4 -65.06 -46.18 -41.01
CA THR A 4 -64.05 -45.93 -39.99
C THR A 4 -62.70 -45.65 -40.67
N LEU A 5 -62.20 -44.41 -40.57
CA LEU A 5 -60.86 -44.05 -41.05
C LEU A 5 -59.82 -44.43 -40.00
N LYS A 6 -58.90 -45.32 -40.37
CA LYS A 6 -57.81 -45.83 -39.54
C LYS A 6 -56.68 -44.80 -39.52
N GLN A 7 -56.42 -44.19 -38.37
CA GLN A 7 -55.38 -43.18 -38.18
C GLN A 7 -53.99 -43.83 -38.21
N GLN A 8 -53.22 -43.61 -39.28
CA GLN A 8 -51.83 -44.07 -39.39
C GLN A 8 -50.91 -43.10 -38.63
N ARG A 9 -50.35 -43.54 -37.50
CA ARG A 9 -49.27 -42.84 -36.79
C ARG A 9 -47.97 -42.98 -37.59
N ILE A 10 -47.45 -41.86 -38.11
CA ILE A 10 -46.12 -41.79 -38.70
C ILE A 10 -45.11 -41.66 -37.55
N ASN A 11 -44.51 -42.77 -37.13
CA ASN A 11 -43.35 -42.75 -36.23
C ASN A 11 -42.13 -42.26 -37.03
N ARG A 12 -41.76 -40.98 -36.89
CA ARG A 12 -40.44 -40.50 -37.30
C ARG A 12 -39.41 -41.14 -36.37
N PHE A 13 -38.73 -42.19 -36.84
CA PHE A 13 -37.52 -42.67 -36.20
C PHE A 13 -36.49 -41.54 -36.26
N LEU A 14 -36.24 -40.90 -35.11
CA LEU A 14 -35.05 -40.09 -34.94
C LEU A 14 -33.84 -41.02 -35.15
N PRO A 15 -32.88 -40.68 -36.03
CA PRO A 15 -31.69 -41.52 -36.22
C PRO A 15 -31.02 -41.70 -34.86
N ALA A 16 -30.93 -42.96 -34.42
CA ALA A 16 -30.27 -43.31 -33.17
C ALA A 16 -28.77 -43.01 -33.32
N PHE A 17 -28.23 -42.19 -32.42
CA PHE A 17 -26.79 -41.91 -32.32
C PHE A 17 -26.01 -43.21 -32.20
N THR A 18 -24.93 -43.34 -32.97
CA THR A 18 -24.06 -44.51 -32.88
C THR A 18 -23.25 -44.46 -31.59
N LEU A 19 -22.92 -45.63 -31.02
CA LEU A 19 -22.05 -45.72 -29.85
C LEU A 19 -20.70 -45.02 -30.10
N VAL A 20 -20.19 -45.11 -31.33
CA VAL A 20 -18.93 -44.46 -31.76
C VAL A 20 -19.02 -42.94 -31.67
N GLU A 21 -20.12 -42.34 -32.12
CA GLU A 21 -20.32 -40.89 -32.09
C GLU A 21 -20.37 -40.35 -30.66
N LEU A 22 -21.09 -41.04 -29.77
CA LEU A 22 -21.13 -40.69 -28.35
C LEU A 22 -19.74 -40.87 -27.69
N THR A 23 -18.97 -41.88 -28.10
CA THR A 23 -17.61 -42.12 -27.59
C THR A 23 -16.64 -41.00 -28.01
N ILE A 24 -16.71 -40.53 -29.25
CA ILE A 24 -15.86 -39.42 -29.72
C ILE A 24 -16.19 -38.14 -28.97
N VAL A 25 -17.47 -37.84 -28.74
CA VAL A 25 -17.90 -36.64 -28.02
C VAL A 25 -17.36 -36.62 -26.60
N VAL A 26 -17.43 -37.72 -25.85
CA VAL A 26 -16.89 -37.77 -24.49
C VAL A 26 -15.35 -37.66 -24.47
N ILE A 27 -14.65 -38.18 -25.47
CA ILE A 27 -13.20 -38.03 -25.61
C ILE A 27 -12.83 -36.56 -25.86
N VAL A 28 -13.52 -35.89 -26.78
CA VAL A 28 -13.26 -34.47 -27.11
C VAL A 28 -13.57 -33.57 -25.91
N ILE A 29 -14.69 -33.80 -25.21
CA ILE A 29 -15.03 -33.08 -23.97
C ILE A 29 -13.96 -33.30 -22.90
N GLY A 30 -13.47 -34.54 -22.73
CA GLY A 30 -12.41 -34.85 -21.78
C GLY A 30 -11.11 -34.11 -22.08
N LEU A 31 -10.70 -34.04 -23.35
CA LEU A 31 -9.49 -33.33 -23.77
C LEU A 31 -9.63 -31.81 -23.57
N LEU A 32 -10.76 -31.22 -23.96
CA LEU A 32 -11.03 -29.80 -23.78
C LEU A 32 -11.13 -29.42 -22.29
N ALA A 33 -11.81 -30.23 -21.49
CA ALA A 33 -11.93 -30.02 -20.04
C ALA A 33 -10.55 -30.06 -19.33
N GLY A 34 -9.65 -30.94 -19.78
CA GLY A 34 -8.27 -30.99 -19.28
C GLY A 34 -7.48 -29.70 -19.52
N LEU A 35 -7.54 -29.16 -20.75
CA LEU A 35 -6.85 -27.92 -21.12
C LEU A 35 -7.39 -26.71 -20.35
N VAL A 36 -8.71 -26.59 -20.23
CA VAL A 36 -9.37 -25.50 -19.50
C VAL A 36 -8.99 -25.52 -18.02
N SER A 37 -8.93 -26.71 -17.40
CA SER A 37 -8.62 -26.86 -15.96
C SER A 37 -7.24 -26.32 -15.57
N LEU A 38 -6.21 -26.53 -16.40
CA LEU A 38 -4.85 -26.02 -16.15
C LEU A 38 -4.78 -24.50 -16.24
N SER A 39 -5.49 -23.91 -17.21
CA SER A 39 -5.54 -22.45 -17.37
C SER A 39 -6.32 -21.76 -16.24
N ALA A 40 -7.41 -22.37 -15.78
CA ALA A 40 -8.25 -21.84 -14.71
C ALA A 40 -7.50 -21.72 -13.38
N ALA A 41 -6.66 -22.71 -13.04
CA ALA A 41 -5.84 -22.65 -11.83
C ALA A 41 -4.84 -21.47 -11.86
N SER A 42 -4.18 -21.24 -13.00
CA SER A 42 -3.25 -20.10 -13.17
C SER A 42 -3.95 -18.75 -13.07
N ILE A 43 -5.12 -18.60 -13.72
CA ILE A 43 -5.93 -17.38 -13.68
C ILE A 43 -6.40 -17.08 -12.25
N GLN A 44 -6.82 -18.12 -11.51
CA GLN A 44 -7.23 -17.96 -10.12
C GLN A 44 -6.07 -17.50 -9.22
N LYS A 45 -4.85 -18.03 -9.42
CA LYS A 45 -3.64 -17.57 -8.70
C LYS A 45 -3.37 -16.09 -8.96
N SER A 46 -3.40 -15.68 -10.22
CA SER A 46 -3.18 -14.28 -10.63
C SER A 46 -4.24 -13.33 -10.05
N SER A 47 -5.51 -13.75 -10.04
CA SER A 47 -6.60 -12.97 -9.41
C SER A 47 -6.39 -12.79 -7.91
N ARG A 48 -5.97 -13.85 -7.20
CA ARG A 48 -5.64 -13.75 -5.77
C ARG A 48 -4.41 -12.90 -5.50
N ASP A 49 -3.38 -12.99 -6.33
CA ASP A 49 -2.20 -12.11 -6.23
C ASP A 49 -2.58 -10.64 -6.40
N THR A 50 -3.47 -10.32 -7.35
CA THR A 50 -4.02 -8.97 -7.53
C THR A 50 -4.80 -8.50 -6.30
N ALA A 51 -5.57 -9.38 -5.67
CA ALA A 51 -6.28 -9.05 -4.43
C ALA A 51 -5.30 -8.82 -3.25
N ARG A 52 -4.19 -9.56 -3.18
CA ARG A 52 -3.12 -9.32 -2.18
C ARG A 52 -2.48 -7.95 -2.41
N ASP A 53 -2.12 -7.62 -3.65
CA ASP A 53 -1.58 -6.30 -4.03
C ASP A 53 -2.53 -5.17 -3.61
N ALA A 54 -3.82 -5.32 -3.89
CA ALA A 54 -4.83 -4.34 -3.51
C ALA A 54 -4.94 -4.17 -1.98
N ASN A 55 -5.00 -5.27 -1.22
CA ASN A 55 -5.07 -5.23 0.24
C ASN A 55 -3.83 -4.56 0.84
N VAL A 56 -2.62 -4.92 0.38
CA VAL A 56 -1.37 -4.31 0.84
C VAL A 56 -1.32 -2.83 0.49
N LYS A 57 -1.77 -2.43 -0.71
CA LYS A 57 -1.81 -1.01 -1.09
C LYS A 57 -2.78 -0.20 -0.21
N ILE A 58 -3.94 -0.75 0.13
CA ILE A 58 -4.89 -0.10 1.05
C ILE A 58 -4.27 0.03 2.45
N LEU A 59 -3.66 -1.04 2.98
CA LEU A 59 -2.99 -1.00 4.29
C LEU A 59 -1.82 -0.03 4.30
N SER A 60 -0.99 -0.01 3.26
CA SER A 60 0.11 0.92 3.12
C SER A 60 -0.41 2.35 3.13
N THR A 61 -1.45 2.65 2.35
CA THR A 61 -2.08 3.99 2.35
C THR A 61 -2.64 4.37 3.72
N ALA A 62 -3.23 3.41 4.44
CA ALA A 62 -3.76 3.63 5.78
C ALA A 62 -2.66 3.85 6.83
N LEU A 63 -1.53 3.15 6.72
CA LEU A 63 -0.35 3.35 7.56
C LEU A 63 0.31 4.70 7.28
N GLU A 64 0.37 5.13 6.03
CA GLU A 64 0.82 6.48 5.70
C GLU A 64 -0.14 7.54 6.25
N LYS A 65 -1.46 7.33 6.14
CA LYS A 65 -2.44 8.22 6.79
C LYS A 65 -2.26 8.24 8.31
N TYR A 66 -2.01 7.08 8.93
CA TYR A 66 -1.72 6.99 10.36
C TYR A 66 -0.46 7.79 10.73
N TYR A 67 0.61 7.64 9.97
CA TYR A 67 1.84 8.38 10.19
C TYR A 67 1.64 9.87 10.09
N ARG A 68 0.93 10.35 9.05
CA ARG A 68 0.65 11.78 8.88
C ARG A 68 -0.13 12.36 10.07
N LYS A 69 -0.92 11.55 10.78
CA LYS A 69 -1.67 11.95 11.97
C LYS A 69 -0.84 11.90 13.26
N ASN A 70 0.01 10.90 13.42
CA ASN A 70 0.67 10.58 14.69
C ASN A 70 2.18 10.90 14.70
N GLY A 71 2.77 11.22 13.55
CA GLY A 71 4.20 11.43 13.35
C GLY A 71 5.04 10.15 13.39
N GLU A 72 4.41 9.00 13.63
CA GLU A 72 5.05 7.70 13.82
C GLU A 72 4.13 6.59 13.30
N TYR A 73 4.71 5.43 12.95
CA TYR A 73 3.94 4.25 12.57
C TYR A 73 3.56 3.39 13.79
N PRO A 74 2.48 2.60 13.69
CA PRO A 74 2.08 1.65 14.72
C PRO A 74 3.22 0.68 15.09
N SER A 75 3.34 0.34 16.38
CA SER A 75 4.22 -0.76 16.80
C SER A 75 3.84 -2.09 16.15
N VAL A 76 4.83 -2.98 16.06
CA VAL A 76 4.62 -4.36 15.64
C VAL A 76 3.61 -5.06 16.55
N ALA A 77 3.77 -4.93 17.87
CA ALA A 77 2.83 -5.50 18.84
C ALA A 77 1.39 -5.00 18.64
N LEU A 78 1.19 -3.70 18.35
CA LEU A 78 -0.14 -3.16 18.06
C LEU A 78 -0.74 -3.82 16.81
N MET A 79 0.05 -3.94 15.73
CA MET A 79 -0.40 -4.46 14.43
C MET A 79 -0.68 -5.96 14.41
N THR A 80 0.00 -6.75 15.27
CA THR A 80 -0.11 -8.21 15.27
C THR A 80 -0.98 -8.77 16.38
N SER A 81 -1.13 -8.05 17.50
CA SER A 81 -1.73 -8.61 18.72
C SER A 81 -3.11 -8.03 19.04
N GLN A 82 -3.63 -7.10 18.23
CA GLN A 82 -4.98 -6.55 18.39
C GLN A 82 -5.98 -7.18 17.42
N ASP A 83 -7.25 -7.11 17.80
CA ASP A 83 -8.34 -7.52 16.93
C ASP A 83 -8.51 -6.55 15.74
N VAL A 84 -9.14 -7.06 14.68
CA VAL A 84 -9.34 -6.29 13.44
C VAL A 84 -10.21 -5.06 13.65
N ALA A 85 -11.18 -5.06 14.57
CA ALA A 85 -12.01 -3.88 14.79
C ALA A 85 -11.19 -2.73 15.39
N THR A 86 -10.31 -3.02 16.34
CA THR A 86 -9.36 -2.05 16.90
C THR A 86 -8.41 -1.51 15.82
N LEU A 87 -7.85 -2.38 14.97
CA LEU A 87 -6.95 -1.97 13.89
C LEU A 87 -7.65 -1.10 12.84
N LYS A 88 -8.88 -1.46 12.45
CA LYS A 88 -9.71 -0.65 11.54
C LYS A 88 -9.90 0.76 12.05
N GLN A 89 -10.27 0.91 13.32
CA GLN A 89 -10.49 2.22 13.93
C GLN A 89 -9.18 3.02 13.98
N LYS A 90 -8.08 2.39 14.41
CA LYS A 90 -6.78 3.08 14.51
C LYS A 90 -6.25 3.53 13.15
N LEU A 91 -6.36 2.69 12.12
CA LEU A 91 -5.84 2.97 10.78
C LEU A 91 -6.85 3.71 9.87
N GLY A 92 -8.10 3.83 10.27
CA GLY A 92 -9.17 4.40 9.44
C GLY A 92 -9.49 3.53 8.21
N VAL A 93 -9.41 2.20 8.35
CA VAL A 93 -9.74 1.23 7.29
C VAL A 93 -11.19 0.78 7.44
N VAL A 94 -11.98 0.92 6.38
CA VAL A 94 -13.42 0.68 6.41
C VAL A 94 -13.77 -0.82 6.40
N SER A 95 -13.04 -1.63 5.64
CA SER A 95 -13.33 -3.07 5.50
C SER A 95 -12.42 -3.95 6.36
N ALA A 96 -13.02 -4.91 7.08
CA ALA A 96 -12.26 -5.93 7.80
C ALA A 96 -11.54 -6.90 6.85
N SER A 97 -12.07 -7.09 5.62
CA SER A 97 -11.47 -7.99 4.63
C SER A 97 -10.08 -7.55 4.16
N THR A 98 -9.74 -6.26 4.32
CA THR A 98 -8.41 -5.73 3.99
C THR A 98 -7.30 -6.37 4.84
N PHE A 99 -7.62 -6.83 6.06
CA PHE A 99 -6.68 -7.48 6.98
C PHE A 99 -6.54 -8.98 6.74
N LYS A 100 -7.34 -9.56 5.83
CA LYS A 100 -7.32 -11.01 5.54
C LYS A 100 -6.87 -11.25 4.11
N LEU A 101 -5.75 -11.96 3.93
CA LEU A 101 -5.26 -12.33 2.61
C LEU A 101 -6.09 -13.48 2.00
N PRO A 102 -6.20 -13.58 0.67
CA PRO A 102 -6.87 -14.69 -0.01
C PRO A 102 -6.34 -16.06 0.44
N LEU A 103 -7.26 -17.02 0.60
CA LEU A 103 -7.00 -18.38 1.10
C LEU A 103 -6.53 -18.47 2.56
N ALA A 104 -6.48 -17.37 3.31
CA ALA A 104 -6.37 -17.47 4.76
C ALA A 104 -7.60 -18.20 5.32
N ASP A 105 -7.37 -19.06 6.31
CA ASP A 105 -8.42 -19.93 6.87
C ASP A 105 -9.59 -19.10 7.44
N ASP A 106 -10.78 -19.69 7.59
CA ASP A 106 -11.97 -18.98 8.04
C ASP A 106 -11.90 -18.47 9.50
N ALA A 107 -11.10 -19.12 10.34
CA ALA A 107 -10.78 -18.67 11.68
C ALA A 107 -9.79 -17.49 11.67
N THR A 108 -8.88 -17.40 10.69
CA THR A 108 -7.98 -16.25 10.52
C THR A 108 -8.78 -14.98 10.26
N LYS A 109 -8.80 -14.09 11.27
CA LYS A 109 -9.39 -12.74 11.16
C LYS A 109 -8.37 -11.71 10.68
N ASN A 110 -7.10 -11.88 11.04
CA ASN A 110 -6.01 -11.00 10.67
C ASN A 110 -4.84 -11.84 10.12
N SER A 111 -4.42 -11.56 8.89
CA SER A 111 -3.26 -12.20 8.25
C SER A 111 -1.93 -11.56 8.65
N ILE A 112 -1.94 -10.47 9.41
CA ILE A 112 -0.72 -9.75 9.79
C ILE A 112 0.08 -10.54 10.82
N VAL A 113 1.38 -10.75 10.54
CA VAL A 113 2.31 -11.52 11.38
C VAL A 113 3.66 -10.83 11.52
N THR A 114 4.49 -11.28 12.45
CA THR A 114 5.84 -10.75 12.71
C THR A 114 6.96 -11.49 11.98
N SER A 115 6.67 -12.62 11.33
CA SER A 115 7.68 -13.37 10.57
C SER A 115 7.08 -14.22 9.45
N SER A 116 7.95 -14.63 8.52
CA SER A 116 7.68 -15.65 7.52
C SER A 116 6.45 -15.32 6.65
N PRO A 117 6.57 -14.37 5.69
CA PRO A 117 5.49 -14.04 4.77
C PRO A 117 5.11 -15.25 3.90
N SER A 118 3.84 -15.34 3.50
CA SER A 118 3.32 -16.41 2.64
C SER A 118 2.13 -15.91 1.81
N PRO A 119 1.51 -16.73 0.95
CA PRO A 119 0.29 -16.34 0.24
C PRO A 119 -0.90 -16.02 1.15
N THR A 120 -0.85 -16.42 2.43
CA THR A 120 -1.92 -16.20 3.41
C THR A 120 -1.49 -15.36 4.60
N ARG A 121 -0.19 -15.00 4.69
CA ARG A 121 0.39 -14.24 5.80
C ARG A 121 1.09 -12.98 5.30
N LEU A 122 0.70 -11.86 5.88
CA LEU A 122 1.24 -10.54 5.62
C LEU A 122 2.22 -10.19 6.73
N LEU A 123 3.52 -10.22 6.47
CA LEU A 123 4.52 -9.80 7.42
C LEU A 123 4.43 -8.28 7.60
N TYR A 124 4.21 -7.81 8.83
CA TYR A 124 4.49 -6.43 9.23
C TYR A 124 5.77 -6.42 10.07
N SER A 125 6.79 -5.79 9.54
CA SER A 125 8.06 -5.54 10.23
C SER A 125 8.27 -4.05 10.32
N ALA A 126 8.62 -3.54 11.49
CA ALA A 126 8.85 -2.12 11.70
C ALA A 126 10.13 -1.90 12.50
N ASN A 127 10.72 -0.72 12.39
CA ASN A 127 11.97 -0.39 13.04
C ASN A 127 12.03 1.06 13.51
N THR A 128 13.12 1.37 14.18
CA THR A 128 13.49 2.73 14.59
C THR A 128 15.00 2.84 14.60
N THR A 129 15.49 4.06 14.38
CA THR A 129 16.91 4.40 14.43
C THR A 129 17.45 4.46 15.87
N ASN A 130 16.57 4.51 16.88
CA ASN A 130 16.92 4.54 18.30
C ASN A 130 16.75 3.15 18.94
N SER A 131 17.83 2.61 19.52
CA SER A 131 17.85 1.26 20.10
C SER A 131 16.88 1.07 21.28
N THR A 132 16.63 2.10 22.09
CA THR A 132 15.65 2.06 23.19
C THR A 132 14.22 2.10 22.68
N LYS A 133 13.94 2.92 21.66
CA LYS A 133 12.64 2.92 20.98
C LYS A 133 12.38 1.58 20.27
N ASN A 134 13.42 0.88 19.81
CA ASN A 134 13.26 -0.37 19.07
C ASN A 134 12.53 -1.42 19.92
N THR A 135 12.89 -1.54 21.19
CA THR A 135 12.15 -2.43 22.10
C THR A 135 10.67 -2.05 22.17
N GLN A 136 10.33 -0.76 22.29
CA GLN A 136 8.93 -0.31 22.32
C GLN A 136 8.20 -0.55 20.99
N CYS A 137 8.86 -0.26 19.85
CA CYS A 137 8.36 -0.55 18.50
C CYS A 137 8.05 -2.04 18.31
N GLN A 138 8.84 -2.95 18.90
CA GLN A 138 8.59 -4.39 18.79
C GLN A 138 7.51 -4.89 19.74
N THR A 139 7.52 -4.47 21.02
CA THR A 139 6.82 -5.21 22.09
C THR A 139 5.66 -4.47 22.76
N SER A 140 5.56 -3.15 22.62
CA SER A 140 4.53 -2.36 23.31
C SER A 140 3.31 -2.10 22.44
N LEU A 141 2.10 -2.33 22.95
CA LEU A 141 0.84 -1.96 22.27
C LEU A 141 0.66 -0.43 22.11
N THR A 142 1.38 0.35 22.91
CA THR A 142 1.44 1.82 22.82
C THR A 142 2.77 2.31 22.25
N GLY A 143 3.62 1.39 21.82
CA GLY A 143 4.87 1.71 21.15
C GLY A 143 4.63 2.28 19.76
N TYR A 144 5.72 2.75 19.18
CA TYR A 144 5.72 3.47 17.92
C TYR A 144 7.02 3.17 17.18
N CYS A 145 6.96 3.27 15.86
CA CYS A 145 8.06 2.94 14.97
C CYS A 145 8.32 4.09 14.00
N ASP A 146 9.58 4.30 13.63
CA ASP A 146 9.93 5.36 12.69
C ASP A 146 9.60 4.94 11.24
N GLY A 147 9.66 3.63 10.93
CA GLY A 147 9.33 3.07 9.61
C GLY A 147 8.74 1.66 9.67
N TYR A 148 8.14 1.21 8.57
CA TYR A 148 7.58 -0.14 8.43
C TYR A 148 7.83 -0.78 7.06
N GLN A 149 7.64 -2.09 6.99
CA GLN A 149 7.51 -2.86 5.76
C GLN A 149 6.37 -3.87 5.89
N LEU A 150 5.59 -3.97 4.81
CA LEU A 150 4.60 -5.01 4.57
C LEU A 150 5.16 -5.99 3.54
N GLN A 151 5.15 -7.28 3.84
CA GLN A 151 5.63 -8.30 2.91
C GLN A 151 4.67 -9.47 2.78
N TYR A 152 4.46 -9.95 1.56
CA TYR A 152 3.72 -11.19 1.30
C TYR A 152 4.33 -11.94 0.14
N GLN A 153 3.98 -13.22 0.01
CA GLN A 153 4.45 -14.07 -1.08
C GLN A 153 3.37 -14.23 -2.16
N LYS A 154 3.74 -14.06 -3.42
CA LYS A 154 2.86 -14.37 -4.56
C LYS A 154 2.70 -15.87 -4.72
N GLU A 155 1.50 -16.28 -5.11
CA GLU A 155 1.17 -17.69 -5.34
C GLU A 155 1.60 -18.16 -6.74
N SER A 156 1.72 -17.24 -7.68
CA SER A 156 2.10 -17.52 -9.06
C SER A 156 3.56 -17.95 -9.21
N ASP A 157 4.48 -17.25 -8.55
CA ASP A 157 5.93 -17.41 -8.72
C ASP A 157 6.74 -17.52 -7.41
N ASN A 158 6.06 -17.55 -6.26
CA ASN A 158 6.67 -17.56 -4.92
C ASN A 158 7.56 -16.35 -4.60
N SER A 159 7.52 -15.28 -5.41
CA SER A 159 8.26 -14.05 -5.16
C SER A 159 7.70 -13.30 -3.94
N ILE A 160 8.57 -12.60 -3.22
CA ILE A 160 8.18 -11.74 -2.10
C ILE A 160 7.96 -10.33 -2.61
N VAL A 161 6.77 -9.79 -2.37
CA VAL A 161 6.45 -8.38 -2.59
C VAL A 161 6.71 -7.64 -1.29
N ILE A 162 7.38 -6.49 -1.38
CA ILE A 162 7.72 -5.63 -0.24
C ILE A 162 7.14 -4.24 -0.52
N ALA A 163 6.26 -3.77 0.35
CA ALA A 163 5.80 -2.38 0.42
C ALA A 163 6.41 -1.73 1.65
N LYS A 164 7.13 -0.62 1.48
CA LYS A 164 7.84 0.08 2.56
C LYS A 164 7.10 1.34 2.96
N SER A 165 7.37 1.81 4.17
CA SER A 165 6.97 3.15 4.60
C SER A 165 7.60 4.22 3.71
N LEU A 166 6.88 5.32 3.55
CA LEU A 166 7.41 6.52 2.90
C LEU A 166 8.32 7.33 3.82
N HIS A 167 8.28 7.10 5.14
CA HIS A 167 9.02 7.85 6.15
C HIS A 167 9.84 6.90 7.05
N ASP A 168 10.96 7.36 7.63
CA ASP A 168 11.79 6.60 8.60
C ASP A 168 12.57 7.43 9.65
N THR A 169 12.51 8.76 9.58
CA THR A 169 13.10 9.67 10.56
C THR A 169 12.18 10.85 10.80
N PHE A 170 11.81 11.08 12.06
CA PHE A 170 11.11 12.30 12.44
C PHE A 170 12.13 13.35 12.90
N THR A 171 12.24 14.44 12.15
CA THR A 171 12.33 15.75 12.79
C THR A 171 10.97 16.43 12.60
N PRO A 172 10.28 16.86 13.67
CA PRO A 172 9.12 17.70 13.51
C PRO A 172 9.57 18.98 12.79
N VAL A 173 9.14 19.17 11.55
CA VAL A 173 8.57 20.48 11.26
C VAL A 173 7.14 20.35 11.72
N ALA A 174 6.88 20.83 12.93
CA ALA A 174 5.55 20.83 13.52
C ALA A 174 4.58 21.58 12.58
N GLY A 175 3.89 20.84 11.72
CA GLY A 175 2.53 21.20 11.37
C GLY A 175 1.69 20.90 12.61
N THR A 176 1.67 21.83 13.55
CA THR A 176 0.71 21.77 14.66
C THR A 176 -0.67 21.59 14.02
N ALA A 177 -1.40 20.54 14.41
CA ALA A 177 -2.78 20.39 13.99
C ALA A 177 -3.50 21.71 14.33
N THR A 178 -3.96 22.47 13.35
CA THR A 178 -4.51 23.83 13.60
C THR A 178 -6.02 23.83 13.48
N CYS A 179 -6.67 24.65 14.30
CA CYS A 179 -8.12 24.83 14.28
C CYS A 179 -8.56 25.74 13.14
N ALA A 180 -9.85 25.72 12.81
CA ALA A 180 -10.40 26.59 11.80
C ALA A 180 -10.26 28.07 12.19
N ALA A 181 -10.26 28.96 11.20
CA ALA A 181 -10.26 30.40 11.46
C ALA A 181 -11.48 30.78 12.31
N GLY A 182 -11.24 31.44 13.45
CA GLY A 182 -12.28 31.85 14.42
C GLY A 182 -12.49 30.87 15.58
N GLU A 183 -11.70 29.81 15.70
CA GLU A 183 -11.78 28.84 16.80
C GLU A 183 -10.62 28.98 17.78
N THR A 184 -10.85 28.55 19.02
CA THR A 184 -9.81 28.55 20.05
C THR A 184 -9.14 27.18 20.08
N GLN A 185 -7.84 27.14 19.84
CA GLN A 185 -7.02 25.94 19.95
C GLN A 185 -6.42 25.81 21.35
N SER A 186 -6.58 24.63 21.95
CA SER A 186 -5.85 24.24 23.17
C SER A 186 -5.30 22.84 22.98
N GLY A 187 -3.98 22.72 22.76
CA GLY A 187 -3.34 21.46 22.38
C GLY A 187 -3.84 20.96 21.02
N ASN A 188 -4.31 19.71 20.96
CA ASN A 188 -4.88 19.10 19.74
C ASN A 188 -6.42 19.23 19.68
N THR A 189 -7.00 20.07 20.55
CA THR A 189 -8.44 20.24 20.69
C THR A 189 -8.87 21.62 20.20
N CYS A 190 -9.86 21.64 19.32
CA CYS A 190 -10.50 22.83 18.79
C CYS A 190 -11.84 23.05 19.48
N THR A 191 -12.04 24.29 19.94
CA THR A 191 -13.28 24.72 20.58
C THR A 191 -13.96 25.79 19.72
N LYS A 192 -15.19 25.51 19.32
CA LYS A 192 -16.06 26.44 18.60
C LYS A 192 -17.24 26.81 19.49
N THR A 193 -17.50 28.11 19.63
CA THR A 193 -18.68 28.62 20.33
C THR A 193 -19.65 29.27 19.36
N TYR A 194 -20.95 29.06 19.58
CA TYR A 194 -22.04 29.66 18.78
C TYR A 194 -23.28 29.90 19.65
N ALA A 195 -24.23 30.70 19.15
CA ALA A 195 -25.44 31.03 19.88
C ALA A 195 -26.42 29.84 19.93
N ALA A 196 -27.05 29.61 21.08
CA ALA A 196 -28.11 28.64 21.26
C ALA A 196 -29.43 29.12 20.65
N THR A 197 -30.25 28.20 20.15
CA THR A 197 -31.57 28.53 19.62
C THR A 197 -32.60 28.53 20.75
N TYR A 198 -33.38 29.59 20.86
CA TYR A 198 -34.48 29.67 21.82
C TYR A 198 -35.79 29.23 21.17
N GLN A 199 -36.41 28.18 21.72
CA GLN A 199 -37.79 27.83 21.37
C GLN A 199 -38.60 27.50 22.62
N SER A 200 -39.77 28.14 22.71
CA SER A 200 -40.82 27.84 23.69
C SER A 200 -40.34 27.71 25.14
N GLY A 201 -39.48 28.64 25.59
CA GLY A 201 -39.00 28.65 26.98
C GLY A 201 -37.61 28.05 27.19
N THR A 202 -37.05 27.35 26.21
CA THR A 202 -35.82 26.56 26.40
C THR A 202 -34.78 26.88 25.34
N TYR A 203 -33.52 27.01 25.75
CA TYR A 203 -32.38 27.08 24.84
C TYR A 203 -31.89 25.67 24.50
N SER A 204 -31.58 25.42 23.23
CA SER A 204 -31.02 24.15 22.77
C SER A 204 -29.89 24.38 21.78
N CYS A 205 -28.96 23.43 21.70
CA CYS A 205 -27.87 23.45 20.74
C CYS A 205 -28.27 22.64 19.51
N PRO A 206 -28.70 23.29 18.42
CA PRO A 206 -29.22 22.59 17.23
C PRO A 206 -28.18 21.71 16.54
N SER A 207 -26.88 21.91 16.83
CA SER A 207 -25.77 21.15 16.25
C SER A 207 -25.02 20.30 17.29
N GLY A 208 -25.71 19.88 18.36
CA GLY A 208 -25.21 18.88 19.31
C GLY A 208 -24.16 19.37 20.32
N GLY A 209 -23.99 20.68 20.48
CA GLY A 209 -23.04 21.26 21.43
C GLY A 209 -23.51 21.24 22.88
N THR A 210 -22.56 21.42 23.80
CA THR A 210 -22.85 21.58 25.22
C THR A 210 -23.40 23.00 25.45
N LEU A 211 -24.61 23.07 26.00
CA LEU A 211 -25.27 24.34 26.32
C LEU A 211 -24.77 24.90 27.66
N SER A 212 -24.37 26.18 27.66
CA SER A 212 -24.12 26.96 28.86
C SER A 212 -24.75 28.34 28.72
N GLY A 213 -25.85 28.58 29.44
CA GLY A 213 -26.65 29.79 29.31
C GLY A 213 -27.28 29.91 27.91
N THR A 214 -26.81 30.87 27.12
CA THR A 214 -27.23 31.11 25.73
C THR A 214 -26.18 30.70 24.70
N THR A 215 -25.11 30.05 25.13
CA THR A 215 -23.96 29.70 24.29
C THR A 215 -23.82 28.19 24.18
N CYS A 216 -23.60 27.72 22.97
CA CYS A 216 -23.29 26.34 22.64
C CYS A 216 -21.81 26.20 22.35
N THR A 217 -21.20 25.14 22.90
CA THR A 217 -19.78 24.83 22.69
C THR A 217 -19.63 23.46 22.05
N ASN A 218 -18.93 23.39 20.93
CA ASN A 218 -18.48 22.15 20.31
C ASN A 218 -16.97 22.00 20.51
N THR A 219 -16.55 20.81 20.91
CA THR A 219 -15.15 20.47 21.14
C THR A 219 -14.80 19.27 20.28
N TYR A 220 -13.78 19.40 19.43
CA TYR A 220 -13.37 18.33 18.52
C TYR A 220 -11.87 18.34 18.26
N ALA A 221 -11.32 17.23 17.74
CA ALA A 221 -9.90 17.12 17.45
C ALA A 221 -9.52 17.99 16.24
N ALA A 222 -8.37 18.64 16.28
CA ALA A 222 -7.81 19.38 15.15
C ALA A 222 -7.61 18.46 13.94
N THR A 223 -7.95 18.96 12.75
CA THR A 223 -8.09 18.15 11.52
C THR A 223 -7.22 18.62 10.37
N TYR A 224 -6.60 19.79 10.47
CA TYR A 224 -5.74 20.35 9.44
C TYR A 224 -4.26 20.11 9.77
N HIS A 225 -3.56 19.50 8.83
CA HIS A 225 -2.13 19.25 8.89
C HIS A 225 -1.42 20.16 7.89
N ALA A 226 -0.47 20.95 8.39
CA ALA A 226 0.34 21.80 7.55
C ALA A 226 1.25 20.98 6.63
N ALA A 227 1.65 21.58 5.52
CA ALA A 227 2.58 20.97 4.60
C ALA A 227 3.95 20.72 5.27
N TYR A 228 4.60 19.64 4.88
CA TYR A 228 5.89 19.26 5.46
C TYR A 228 6.80 18.61 4.40
N TYR A 229 8.09 18.56 4.69
CA TYR A 229 9.10 17.87 3.87
C TYR A 229 9.56 16.60 4.59
N TYR A 230 9.85 15.53 3.84
CA TYR A 230 10.27 14.26 4.40
C TYR A 230 11.30 13.53 3.52
N CYS A 231 11.96 12.53 4.09
CA CYS A 231 12.87 11.61 3.40
C CYS A 231 12.29 10.19 3.37
N HIS A 232 12.67 9.40 2.36
CA HIS A 232 12.25 8.01 2.20
C HIS A 232 12.89 7.08 3.22
N TYR A 233 12.38 5.85 3.30
CA TYR A 233 12.90 4.87 4.24
C TYR A 233 14.36 4.49 3.96
N GLY A 234 15.20 4.63 4.98
CA GLY A 234 16.65 4.42 5.01
C GLY A 234 17.49 5.70 4.89
N GLU A 235 16.87 6.88 4.89
CA GLU A 235 17.52 8.14 4.54
C GLU A 235 17.67 9.09 5.74
N THR A 236 18.64 9.98 5.65
CA THR A 236 18.90 11.01 6.67
C THR A 236 18.55 12.39 6.14
N MET A 237 17.66 13.11 6.84
CA MET A 237 17.33 14.49 6.51
C MET A 237 18.42 15.47 6.96
N ASN A 238 18.78 16.40 6.08
CA ASN A 238 19.68 17.50 6.35
C ASN A 238 18.98 18.83 6.02
N GLY A 239 18.91 19.72 7.01
CA GLY A 239 18.23 21.01 6.89
C GLY A 239 16.73 20.94 7.16
N SER A 240 16.00 22.00 6.79
CA SER A 240 14.55 22.12 6.99
C SER A 240 13.88 22.91 5.85
N GLY A 241 12.56 22.77 5.72
CA GLY A 241 11.76 23.46 4.71
C GLY A 241 12.11 23.07 3.27
N SER A 242 11.92 23.98 2.32
CA SER A 242 12.16 23.74 0.88
C SER A 242 13.61 23.52 0.50
N SER A 243 14.55 23.81 1.40
CA SER A 243 15.98 23.55 1.24
C SER A 243 16.42 22.22 1.85
N ALA A 244 15.52 21.47 2.49
CA ALA A 244 15.86 20.18 3.08
C ALA A 244 16.31 19.19 2.00
N THR A 245 17.29 18.37 2.35
CA THR A 245 17.85 17.32 1.51
C THR A 245 17.87 16.00 2.26
N CYS A 246 17.88 14.90 1.53
CA CYS A 246 17.88 13.55 2.05
C CYS A 246 19.13 12.84 1.55
N THR A 247 19.82 12.14 2.45
CA THR A 247 21.06 11.42 2.16
C THR A 247 20.97 9.95 2.49
N TYR A 248 21.55 9.09 1.65
CA TYR A 248 21.54 7.65 1.83
C TYR A 248 22.78 6.98 1.22
N PRO A 249 23.15 5.75 1.64
CA PRO A 249 24.32 5.07 1.11
C PRO A 249 24.11 4.63 -0.34
N GLY A 250 25.06 4.96 -1.22
CA GLY A 250 25.08 4.50 -2.60
C GLY A 250 25.22 2.97 -2.67
N THR A 251 24.67 2.37 -3.72
CA THR A 251 24.81 0.93 -3.93
C THR A 251 26.21 0.65 -4.51
N ALA A 252 26.89 -0.40 -4.02
CA ALA A 252 28.23 -0.77 -4.47
C ALA A 252 28.21 -1.87 -5.57
N GLN A 253 28.97 -1.69 -6.64
CA GLN A 253 29.17 -2.66 -7.74
C GLN A 253 30.65 -2.79 -8.05
N VAL A 254 30.97 -3.94 -8.63
CA VAL A 254 32.30 -4.27 -9.14
C VAL A 254 32.64 -3.47 -10.41
N CYS A 255 31.62 -3.08 -11.19
CA CYS A 255 31.78 -2.40 -12.46
C CYS A 255 31.02 -1.06 -12.53
N PRO A 256 31.44 -0.12 -13.40
CA PRO A 256 30.91 1.25 -13.43
C PRO A 256 29.42 1.36 -13.79
N SER A 257 28.87 0.38 -14.50
CA SER A 257 27.44 0.30 -14.82
C SER A 257 27.07 -1.11 -15.27
N SER A 258 25.77 -1.38 -15.40
CA SER A 258 25.23 -2.63 -15.93
C SER A 258 25.59 -2.92 -17.39
N SER A 259 26.13 -1.94 -18.12
CA SER A 259 26.60 -2.13 -19.50
C SER A 259 27.97 -2.82 -19.59
N TYR A 260 28.66 -3.01 -18.45
CA TYR A 260 29.90 -3.77 -18.36
C TYR A 260 29.65 -5.17 -17.81
N SER A 261 30.44 -6.12 -18.29
CA SER A 261 30.50 -7.49 -17.78
C SER A 261 31.90 -7.77 -17.21
N VAL A 262 31.99 -8.52 -16.12
CA VAL A 262 33.30 -8.93 -15.59
C VAL A 262 33.86 -10.05 -16.45
N GLN A 263 35.10 -9.88 -16.94
CA GLN A 263 35.83 -10.90 -17.68
C GLN A 263 37.23 -11.08 -17.13
N ASN A 264 37.72 -12.32 -17.10
CA ASN A 264 39.08 -12.63 -16.67
C ASN A 264 40.02 -12.67 -17.90
N ILE A 265 41.06 -11.86 -17.88
CA ILE A 265 42.09 -11.82 -18.92
C ILE A 265 43.43 -12.06 -18.25
N GLY A 266 44.07 -13.19 -18.56
CA GLY A 266 45.39 -13.53 -18.04
C GLY A 266 45.45 -13.57 -16.51
N GLY A 267 44.38 -14.01 -15.84
CA GLY A 267 44.30 -14.10 -14.38
C GLY A 267 43.79 -12.84 -13.68
N THR A 268 43.63 -11.71 -14.39
CA THR A 268 43.11 -10.46 -13.81
C THR A 268 41.69 -10.19 -14.29
N ASN A 269 40.80 -9.78 -13.39
CA ASN A 269 39.42 -9.41 -13.74
C ASN A 269 39.33 -7.97 -14.22
N TYR A 270 38.57 -7.75 -15.29
CA TYR A 270 38.27 -6.43 -15.85
C TYR A 270 36.77 -6.28 -16.09
N CYS A 271 36.28 -5.05 -16.01
CA CYS A 271 34.96 -4.67 -16.47
C CYS A 271 35.04 -4.36 -17.96
N MET A 272 34.26 -5.06 -18.78
CA MET A 272 34.29 -4.95 -20.24
C MET A 272 32.90 -4.64 -20.80
N LYS A 273 32.81 -3.56 -21.57
CA LYS A 273 31.62 -3.18 -22.35
C LYS A 273 31.91 -3.39 -23.84
N SER A 274 31.10 -4.19 -24.50
CA SER A 274 31.22 -4.38 -25.96
C SER A 274 30.79 -3.11 -26.70
N LEU A 275 31.64 -2.65 -27.61
CA LEU A 275 31.35 -1.52 -28.50
C LEU A 275 31.04 -1.96 -29.93
N GLY A 276 31.23 -3.25 -30.24
CA GLY A 276 30.96 -3.84 -31.54
C GLY A 276 32.14 -4.63 -32.10
N THR A 277 32.14 -4.83 -33.42
CA THR A 277 33.20 -5.53 -34.16
C THR A 277 33.72 -4.68 -35.31
N ALA A 278 34.96 -4.95 -35.76
CA ALA A 278 35.61 -4.27 -36.86
C ALA A 278 36.48 -5.23 -37.69
N ASN A 279 36.80 -4.89 -38.95
CA ASN A 279 37.67 -5.74 -39.78
C ASN A 279 39.14 -5.60 -39.40
N THR A 280 39.56 -4.42 -38.93
CA THR A 280 40.89 -4.19 -38.34
C THR A 280 40.76 -3.51 -36.98
N SER A 281 41.76 -3.71 -36.10
CA SER A 281 41.79 -3.07 -34.77
C SER A 281 41.70 -1.54 -34.84
N SER A 282 42.30 -0.92 -35.85
CA SER A 282 42.25 0.53 -36.09
C SER A 282 40.87 1.07 -36.50
N GLN A 283 39.96 0.19 -36.94
CA GLN A 283 38.59 0.53 -37.32
C GLN A 283 37.59 0.36 -36.17
N CYS A 284 38.06 0.01 -34.96
CA CYS A 284 37.19 -0.13 -33.80
C CYS A 284 36.46 1.19 -33.47
N PRO A 285 35.21 1.14 -32.99
CA PRO A 285 34.44 2.32 -32.61
C PRO A 285 35.15 3.19 -31.55
N SER A 286 34.83 4.48 -31.55
CA SER A 286 35.33 5.43 -30.55
C SER A 286 35.03 4.97 -29.13
N GLY A 287 36.00 5.13 -28.21
CA GLY A 287 35.91 4.62 -26.85
C GLY A 287 36.51 3.22 -26.67
N THR A 288 36.94 2.55 -27.75
CA THR A 288 37.67 1.29 -27.66
C THR A 288 39.06 1.52 -27.10
N ASN A 289 39.39 0.81 -26.02
CA ASN A 289 40.74 0.79 -25.44
C ASN A 289 41.31 -0.64 -25.35
N TYR A 290 40.53 -1.64 -25.76
CA TYR A 290 40.94 -3.04 -25.83
C TYR A 290 40.26 -3.72 -27.02
N SER A 291 41.03 -4.45 -27.82
CA SER A 291 40.51 -5.24 -28.93
C SER A 291 41.33 -6.51 -29.13
N TYR A 292 40.70 -7.58 -29.61
CA TYR A 292 41.39 -8.82 -29.97
C TYR A 292 40.72 -9.46 -31.18
N LEU A 293 41.52 -10.23 -31.93
CA LEU A 293 41.07 -10.93 -33.14
C LEU A 293 40.21 -12.13 -32.75
N ASN A 294 39.01 -12.20 -33.32
CA ASN A 294 38.10 -13.32 -33.14
C ASN A 294 38.39 -14.42 -34.17
N THR A 295 37.87 -15.64 -33.95
CA THR A 295 38.11 -16.81 -34.83
C THR A 295 37.64 -16.61 -36.26
N ASN A 296 36.71 -15.67 -36.46
CA ASN A 296 36.09 -15.38 -37.76
C ASN A 296 36.84 -14.29 -38.54
N GLY A 297 38.03 -13.87 -38.07
CA GLY A 297 38.87 -12.86 -38.75
C GLY A 297 38.50 -11.40 -38.47
N THR A 298 37.48 -11.14 -37.65
CA THR A 298 37.08 -9.79 -37.21
C THR A 298 37.59 -9.48 -35.81
N TYR A 299 37.85 -8.22 -35.50
CA TYR A 299 38.19 -7.74 -34.16
C TYR A 299 36.94 -7.49 -33.33
N ASN A 300 36.94 -7.96 -32.08
CA ASN A 300 35.97 -7.51 -31.08
C ASN A 300 36.53 -6.28 -30.36
N CYS A 301 35.72 -5.23 -30.21
CA CYS A 301 36.13 -3.93 -29.69
C CYS A 301 35.44 -3.67 -28.34
N TYR A 302 36.22 -3.35 -27.31
CA TYR A 302 35.72 -3.14 -25.95
C TYR A 302 36.23 -1.84 -25.34
N ASP A 303 35.40 -1.26 -24.48
CA ASP A 303 35.86 -0.40 -23.40
C ASP A 303 36.15 -1.28 -22.18
N ARG A 304 37.43 -1.37 -21.81
CA ARG A 304 37.96 -2.12 -20.68
C ARG A 304 38.31 -1.16 -19.54
N GLN A 305 37.73 -1.42 -18.39
CA GLN A 305 38.00 -0.71 -17.13
C GLN A 305 38.49 -1.71 -16.09
N PRO A 306 39.36 -1.32 -15.14
CA PRO A 306 39.72 -2.18 -14.02
C PRO A 306 38.49 -2.48 -13.14
N THR A 307 38.44 -3.65 -12.50
CA THR A 307 37.44 -3.89 -11.45
C THR A 307 37.75 -3.01 -10.23
N GLY A 308 36.71 -2.51 -9.57
CA GLY A 308 36.84 -1.67 -8.38
C GLY A 308 35.55 -1.63 -7.58
N THR A 309 35.46 -0.75 -6.59
CA THR A 309 34.21 -0.47 -5.90
C THR A 309 33.64 0.83 -6.45
N TYR A 310 32.60 0.72 -7.25
CA TYR A 310 31.87 1.85 -7.80
C TYR A 310 30.57 2.03 -7.02
N TYR A 311 30.19 3.29 -6.77
CA TYR A 311 28.92 3.64 -6.14
C TYR A 311 28.00 4.34 -7.14
N TRP A 312 26.69 4.16 -7.00
CA TRP A 312 25.69 4.96 -7.71
C TRP A 312 24.44 5.14 -6.85
N CYS A 313 23.65 6.12 -7.26
CA CYS A 313 22.35 6.43 -6.68
C CYS A 313 21.27 5.70 -7.47
N ASN A 314 20.41 5.00 -6.74
CA ASN A 314 19.24 4.30 -7.26
C ASN A 314 18.03 5.23 -7.47
N GLU A 315 18.07 6.44 -6.92
CA GLU A 315 17.00 7.43 -7.06
C GLU A 315 17.28 8.41 -8.18
N SER A 316 16.22 8.75 -8.92
CA SER A 316 16.30 9.72 -10.01
C SER A 316 16.53 11.12 -9.45
N GLY A 317 17.54 11.82 -9.97
CA GLY A 317 17.88 13.18 -9.54
C GLY A 317 18.78 13.25 -8.30
N ALA A 318 19.18 12.11 -7.73
CA ALA A 318 20.15 12.06 -6.65
C ALA A 318 21.59 12.27 -7.17
N THR A 319 22.38 13.04 -6.43
CA THR A 319 23.80 13.29 -6.70
C THR A 319 24.69 12.44 -5.80
N LEU A 320 25.73 11.83 -6.37
CA LEU A 320 26.71 11.02 -5.63
C LEU A 320 27.92 11.86 -5.21
N SER A 321 28.28 11.79 -3.92
CA SER A 321 29.54 12.32 -3.37
C SER A 321 30.24 11.23 -2.56
N GLY A 322 31.35 10.71 -3.07
CA GLY A 322 32.02 9.54 -2.50
C GLY A 322 31.13 8.30 -2.56
N SER A 323 30.68 7.81 -1.40
CA SER A 323 29.75 6.69 -1.27
C SER A 323 28.34 7.11 -0.83
N THR A 324 28.07 8.41 -0.73
CA THR A 324 26.79 8.95 -0.24
C THR A 324 26.02 9.61 -1.38
N CYS A 325 24.74 9.26 -1.49
CA CYS A 325 23.78 9.86 -2.39
C CYS A 325 22.99 10.96 -1.69
N THR A 326 22.63 12.01 -2.41
CA THR A 326 21.86 13.15 -1.89
C THR A 326 20.80 13.60 -2.88
N HIS A 327 19.57 13.85 -2.43
CA HIS A 327 18.50 14.45 -3.24
C HIS A 327 17.67 15.45 -2.42
N PRO A 328 16.84 16.30 -3.06
CA PRO A 328 15.90 17.17 -2.35
C PRO A 328 14.86 16.38 -1.56
N ALA A 329 14.48 16.88 -0.38
CA ALA A 329 13.41 16.28 0.40
C ALA A 329 12.06 16.38 -0.32
N VAL A 330 11.21 15.37 -0.11
CA VAL A 330 9.92 15.26 -0.79
C VAL A 330 8.90 16.16 -0.09
N TYR A 331 8.21 16.99 -0.87
CA TYR A 331 7.14 17.85 -0.36
C TYR A 331 5.82 17.09 -0.22
N SER A 332 5.23 17.15 0.96
CA SER A 332 3.87 16.70 1.24
C SER A 332 2.98 17.91 1.48
N GLY A 333 1.95 18.07 0.64
CA GLY A 333 1.00 19.18 0.75
C GLY A 333 0.17 19.11 2.03
N SER A 334 -0.40 20.26 2.41
CA SER A 334 -1.36 20.35 3.49
C SER A 334 -2.58 19.47 3.22
N TYR A 335 -3.15 18.87 4.26
CA TYR A 335 -4.31 18.02 4.12
C TYR A 335 -5.19 18.03 5.36
N TYR A 336 -6.44 17.63 5.17
CA TYR A 336 -7.39 17.44 6.24
C TYR A 336 -7.59 15.95 6.56
N ASP A 337 -7.81 15.60 7.83
CA ASP A 337 -8.23 14.25 8.24
C ASP A 337 -9.48 14.28 9.12
N CYS A 338 -10.28 13.21 9.06
CA CYS A 338 -11.48 13.11 9.89
C CYS A 338 -11.15 12.56 11.28
N PRO A 339 -11.54 13.28 12.36
CA PRO A 339 -11.55 12.79 13.72
C PRO A 339 -12.20 11.42 13.83
N SER A 340 -11.63 10.56 14.68
CA SER A 340 -12.14 9.21 14.99
C SER A 340 -12.23 8.22 13.82
N GLY A 341 -11.57 8.51 12.69
CA GLY A 341 -11.40 7.57 11.58
C GLY A 341 -12.42 7.69 10.46
N GLY A 342 -13.15 8.81 10.38
CA GLY A 342 -14.13 9.06 9.33
C GLY A 342 -13.58 9.09 7.90
N SER A 343 -14.51 8.96 6.96
CA SER A 343 -14.27 9.08 5.52
C SER A 343 -14.31 10.55 5.11
N LEU A 344 -13.26 11.03 4.44
CA LEU A 344 -13.18 12.40 3.91
C LEU A 344 -13.57 12.41 2.42
N SER A 345 -14.46 13.33 2.04
CA SER A 345 -14.81 13.65 0.65
C SER A 345 -14.77 15.16 0.45
N GLY A 346 -13.74 15.65 -0.24
CA GLY A 346 -13.43 17.08 -0.28
C GLY A 346 -13.03 17.58 1.11
N SER A 347 -13.80 18.52 1.66
CA SER A 347 -13.71 18.91 3.06
C SER A 347 -14.76 18.21 3.93
N THR A 348 -15.67 17.41 3.37
CA THR A 348 -16.74 16.77 4.15
C THR A 348 -16.27 15.48 4.82
N CYS A 349 -16.34 15.43 6.15
CA CYS A 349 -16.09 14.25 6.95
C CYS A 349 -17.37 13.50 7.28
N THR A 350 -17.35 12.18 7.06
CA THR A 350 -18.44 11.27 7.40
C THR A 350 -17.95 10.22 8.39
N ASN A 351 -18.50 10.24 9.60
CA ASN A 351 -18.28 9.26 10.64
C ASN A 351 -19.48 8.31 10.72
N THR A 352 -19.22 7.02 10.90
CA THR A 352 -20.26 6.02 11.15
C THR A 352 -20.01 5.33 12.49
N TYR A 353 -21.05 5.20 13.30
CA TYR A 353 -21.00 4.51 14.60
C TYR A 353 -22.27 3.69 14.82
N THR A 354 -22.19 2.72 15.73
CA THR A 354 -23.35 1.87 16.06
C THR A 354 -24.39 2.68 16.81
N ALA A 355 -25.66 2.55 16.40
CA ALA A 355 -26.78 3.21 17.06
C ALA A 355 -26.99 2.68 18.47
N THR A 356 -27.33 3.56 19.41
CA THR A 356 -27.65 3.19 20.79
C THR A 356 -29.06 2.60 20.84
N GLN A 357 -29.23 1.46 21.52
CA GLN A 357 -30.54 0.84 21.70
C GLN A 357 -31.09 1.20 23.09
N SER A 358 -32.30 1.75 23.13
CA SER A 358 -33.04 1.96 24.38
C SER A 358 -34.51 1.62 24.16
N SER A 359 -35.09 0.85 25.08
CA SER A 359 -36.51 0.47 25.08
C SER A 359 -37.04 -0.04 23.73
N GLY A 360 -36.23 -0.81 23.00
CA GLY A 360 -36.61 -1.43 21.72
C GLY A 360 -36.38 -0.59 20.46
N TYR A 361 -35.90 0.65 20.58
CA TYR A 361 -35.62 1.53 19.43
C TYR A 361 -34.14 1.93 19.38
N TYR A 362 -33.64 2.10 18.15
CA TYR A 362 -32.29 2.61 17.89
C TYR A 362 -32.33 4.12 17.68
N TYR A 363 -31.35 4.83 18.22
CA TYR A 363 -31.19 6.27 18.02
C TYR A 363 -29.71 6.67 17.99
N CYS A 364 -29.44 7.85 17.44
CA CYS A 364 -28.10 8.39 17.29
C CYS A 364 -27.83 9.43 18.38
N ALA A 365 -27.16 9.02 19.46
CA ALA A 365 -26.88 9.87 20.63
C ALA A 365 -26.15 11.18 20.26
N ASP A 366 -25.25 11.12 19.26
CA ASP A 366 -24.45 12.28 18.80
C ASP A 366 -25.01 13.01 17.56
N GLY A 367 -26.32 12.90 17.28
CA GLY A 367 -26.98 13.72 16.24
C GLY A 367 -26.78 13.27 14.79
N GLY A 368 -26.44 12.01 14.56
CA GLY A 368 -26.35 11.40 13.22
C GLY A 368 -27.68 10.93 12.62
N THR A 369 -27.65 10.59 11.34
CA THR A 369 -28.77 10.00 10.61
C THR A 369 -28.77 8.48 10.81
N LEU A 370 -29.88 7.91 11.27
CA LEU A 370 -30.02 6.48 11.51
C LEU A 370 -30.36 5.72 10.21
N SER A 371 -29.61 4.66 9.92
CA SER A 371 -29.94 3.68 8.87
C SER A 371 -29.73 2.27 9.42
N GLY A 372 -30.84 1.56 9.69
CA GLY A 372 -30.83 0.28 10.38
C GLY A 372 -30.29 0.41 11.81
N THR A 373 -29.11 -0.18 12.07
CA THR A 373 -28.39 -0.08 13.35
C THR A 373 -27.16 0.83 13.28
N THR A 374 -26.97 1.55 12.17
CA THR A 374 -25.81 2.43 11.94
C THR A 374 -26.23 3.88 11.95
N CYS A 375 -25.52 4.69 12.73
CA CYS A 375 -25.63 6.13 12.74
C CYS A 375 -24.53 6.74 11.86
N THR A 376 -24.91 7.65 10.97
CA THR A 376 -23.98 8.38 10.11
C THR A 376 -24.02 9.86 10.48
N TYR A 377 -22.89 10.40 10.91
CA TYR A 377 -22.73 11.81 11.21
C TYR A 377 -21.78 12.43 10.19
N THR A 378 -22.28 13.41 9.45
CA THR A 378 -21.52 14.10 8.41
C THR A 378 -21.39 15.57 8.76
N TYR A 379 -20.17 16.10 8.66
CA TYR A 379 -19.88 17.51 8.89
C TYR A 379 -18.80 17.98 7.92
N THR A 380 -18.90 19.24 7.51
CA THR A 380 -17.95 19.83 6.57
C THR A 380 -16.81 20.48 7.34
N LEU A 381 -15.59 20.04 7.08
CA LEU A 381 -14.36 20.73 7.46
C LEU A 381 -14.24 22.03 6.64
N PRO A 382 -13.56 23.06 7.17
CA PRO A 382 -13.45 24.36 6.51
C PRO A 382 -12.78 24.30 5.14
#